data_AF-A0A356AQ52-F1
#
_entry.id   AF-A0A356AQ52-F1
#
_cell.length_a   1.000
_cell.length_b   1.000
_cell.length_c   1.000
_cell.angle_alpha   90.00
_cell.angle_beta   90.00
_cell.angle_gamma   90.00
#
_symmetry.space_group_name_H-M   'P 1'
#
loop_
_entity.id
_entity.type
_entity.pdbx_description
1 polymer ?
#
loop_
_entity_poly.entity_id
_entity_poly.type
_entity_poly.pdbx_seq_one_letter_code
_entity_poly.pdbx_strand_id
1 'polypeptide(L)'
;MIRKAAWMIYPENSLYVAGIAKASAQNPIAVRYEQLLTALVFDRENGRIIDADVNMVCGLTTDFVKSLLIGYSIFTDLPKMAENISKNYCGLSRKALVVCIKNAFANISELVPEAANRPASVQKPRLSFQQEGSSLHTFPQSTICVVGLSKTNSKNPITMHHEILFGSFVVETESGKIVDVQFNTICRITSLFLSQMLVGLSFYTDLDEMSRRVQKRYLDGSCRAVQVILKDAGNKLENWRAGAAKEKGP
;
A
#
# COMPACT_ATOMS: atom_id res chain seq x y z
N MET A 1 2.04 3.88 27.36
CA MET A 1 0.62 3.68 26.95
C MET A 1 0.50 2.35 26.25
N ILE A 2 -0.16 1.39 26.89
CA ILE A 2 -0.44 0.06 26.34
C ILE A 2 -1.58 0.23 25.34
N ARG A 3 -1.37 -0.13 24.06
CA ARG A 3 -2.46 -0.21 23.08
C ARG A 3 -3.41 -1.31 23.58
N LYS A 4 -4.62 -0.95 24.05
CA LYS A 4 -5.70 -1.94 24.24
C LYS A 4 -5.95 -2.57 22.88
N ALA A 5 -5.85 -3.89 22.78
CA ALA A 5 -6.34 -4.61 21.63
C ALA A 5 -7.86 -4.45 21.61
N ALA A 6 -8.37 -3.59 20.73
CA ALA A 6 -9.78 -3.58 20.39
C ALA A 6 -10.01 -4.80 19.49
N TRP A 7 -10.78 -5.78 19.96
CA TRP A 7 -11.24 -6.87 19.10
C TRP A 7 -12.25 -6.32 18.10
N MET A 8 -11.96 -6.50 16.81
CA MET A 8 -12.93 -6.24 15.76
C MET A 8 -13.90 -7.42 15.69
N ILE A 9 -15.18 -7.16 15.92
CA ILE A 9 -16.27 -8.12 15.69
C ILE A 9 -16.83 -7.83 14.30
N TYR A 10 -16.69 -8.78 13.38
CA TYR A 10 -17.30 -8.69 12.06
C TYR A 10 -18.78 -9.06 12.13
N PRO A 11 -19.68 -8.38 11.39
CA PRO A 11 -21.09 -8.77 11.29
C PRO A 11 -21.25 -10.24 10.87
N GLU A 12 -22.28 -10.93 11.38
CA GLU A 12 -22.55 -12.34 11.02
C GLU A 12 -22.75 -12.56 9.51
N ASN A 13 -23.25 -11.54 8.80
CA ASN A 13 -23.44 -11.56 7.36
C ASN A 13 -22.14 -11.27 6.56
N SER A 14 -20.98 -11.22 7.22
CA SER A 14 -19.69 -11.01 6.56
C SER A 14 -19.12 -12.33 6.07
N LEU A 15 -18.55 -12.32 4.87
CA LEU A 15 -17.78 -13.42 4.31
C LEU A 15 -16.29 -13.07 4.26
N TYR A 16 -15.46 -14.10 4.34
CA TYR A 16 -14.02 -14.01 4.16
C TYR A 16 -13.62 -14.65 2.83
N VAL A 17 -12.73 -13.98 2.09
CA VAL A 17 -12.04 -14.59 0.95
C VAL A 17 -10.58 -14.15 0.92
N ALA A 18 -9.70 -15.03 0.47
CA ALA A 18 -8.33 -14.70 0.15
C ALA A 18 -8.08 -14.85 -1.36
N GLY A 19 -7.38 -13.88 -1.93
CA GLY A 19 -6.85 -13.93 -3.28
C GLY A 19 -5.33 -14.05 -3.26
N ILE A 20 -4.79 -14.91 -4.11
CA ILE A 20 -3.35 -15.16 -4.22
C ILE A 20 -2.80 -14.78 -5.59
N ALA A 21 -1.56 -14.31 -5.61
CA ALA A 21 -0.82 -14.05 -6.84
C ALA A 21 0.66 -14.38 -6.68
N LYS A 22 1.28 -14.92 -7.73
CA LYS A 22 2.75 -15.03 -7.77
C LYS A 22 3.35 -13.63 -7.85
N ALA A 23 4.30 -13.35 -6.97
CA ALA A 23 5.10 -12.13 -7.03
C ALA A 23 6.30 -12.32 -7.99
N SER A 24 6.75 -11.25 -8.64
CA SER A 24 7.99 -11.34 -9.42
C SER A 24 9.20 -11.51 -8.50
N ALA A 25 10.25 -12.17 -8.97
CA ALA A 25 11.46 -12.43 -8.16
C ALA A 25 12.13 -11.15 -7.63
N GLN A 26 11.92 -10.00 -8.28
CA GLN A 26 12.46 -8.70 -7.85
C GLN A 26 11.59 -8.00 -6.80
N ASN A 27 10.43 -8.57 -6.43
CA ASN A 27 9.53 -8.00 -5.44
C ASN A 27 9.97 -8.41 -4.02
N PRO A 28 10.12 -7.46 -3.07
CA PRO A 28 10.49 -7.80 -1.69
C PRO A 28 9.56 -8.78 -0.98
N ILE A 29 8.31 -8.93 -1.45
CA ILE A 29 7.34 -9.90 -0.94
C ILE A 29 7.67 -11.32 -1.40
N ALA A 30 8.15 -11.48 -2.64
CA ALA A 30 8.55 -12.79 -3.18
C ALA A 30 9.71 -13.39 -2.38
N VAL A 31 10.61 -12.53 -1.88
CA VAL A 31 11.75 -12.91 -1.04
C VAL A 31 11.31 -13.51 0.30
N ARG A 32 10.12 -13.15 0.81
CA ARG A 32 9.67 -13.55 2.16
C ARG A 32 8.49 -14.53 2.16
N TYR A 33 7.59 -14.48 1.18
CA TYR A 33 6.32 -15.21 1.22
C TYR A 33 5.99 -16.00 -0.05
N GLU A 34 6.86 -16.02 -1.08
CA GLU A 34 6.67 -16.63 -2.43
C GLU A 34 5.46 -16.10 -3.23
N GLN A 35 4.34 -15.85 -2.57
CA GLN A 35 3.09 -15.35 -3.09
C GLN A 35 2.63 -14.11 -2.31
N LEU A 36 1.97 -13.22 -3.04
CA LEU A 36 1.19 -12.14 -2.47
C LEU A 36 -0.20 -12.68 -2.09
N LEU A 37 -0.65 -12.36 -0.89
CA LEU A 37 -1.96 -12.68 -0.35
C LEU A 37 -2.72 -11.38 -0.08
N THR A 38 -3.95 -11.28 -0.57
CA THR A 38 -4.91 -10.23 -0.18
C THR A 38 -6.13 -10.91 0.44
N ALA A 39 -6.35 -10.66 1.73
CA ALA A 39 -7.52 -11.12 2.46
C ALA A 39 -8.59 -10.02 2.47
N LEU A 40 -9.84 -10.40 2.27
CA LEU A 40 -10.99 -9.50 2.25
C LEU A 40 -12.08 -10.04 3.18
N VAL A 41 -12.64 -9.16 4.00
CA VAL A 41 -13.89 -9.37 4.71
C VAL A 41 -14.94 -8.47 4.07
N PHE A 42 -16.05 -9.03 3.59
CA PHE A 42 -17.04 -8.29 2.83
C PHE A 42 -18.47 -8.70 3.20
N ASP A 43 -19.42 -7.79 3.04
CA ASP A 43 -20.85 -8.07 3.25
C ASP A 43 -21.38 -9.02 2.17
N ARG A 44 -22.05 -10.10 2.60
CA ARG A 44 -22.56 -11.15 1.71
C ARG A 44 -23.60 -10.66 0.71
N GLU A 45 -24.41 -9.67 1.07
CA GLU A 45 -25.54 -9.24 0.26
C GLU A 45 -25.12 -8.31 -0.86
N ASN A 46 -24.29 -7.32 -0.56
CA ASN A 46 -23.91 -6.27 -1.52
C ASN A 46 -22.44 -6.33 -1.97
N GLY A 47 -21.65 -7.25 -1.41
CA GLY A 47 -20.24 -7.45 -1.77
C GLY A 47 -19.32 -6.37 -1.22
N ARG A 48 -19.80 -5.47 -0.36
CA ARG A 48 -19.00 -4.34 0.12
C ARG A 48 -17.88 -4.81 1.03
N ILE A 49 -16.65 -4.48 0.69
CA ILE A 49 -15.48 -4.78 1.51
C ILE A 49 -15.53 -3.92 2.78
N ILE A 50 -15.54 -4.58 3.92
CA ILE A 50 -15.61 -3.97 5.26
C ILE A 50 -14.22 -3.88 5.86
N ASP A 51 -13.38 -4.89 5.62
CA ASP A 51 -11.96 -4.87 5.98
C ASP A 51 -11.13 -5.65 4.95
N ALA A 52 -9.84 -5.36 4.93
CA ALA A 52 -8.88 -6.02 4.07
C ALA A 52 -7.53 -6.16 4.80
N ASP A 53 -6.73 -7.13 4.36
CA ASP A 53 -5.33 -7.22 4.77
C ASP A 53 -4.48 -7.74 3.60
N VAL A 54 -3.20 -7.40 3.62
CA VAL A 54 -2.24 -7.81 2.61
C VAL A 54 -0.92 -8.14 3.29
N ASN A 55 -0.29 -9.25 2.90
CA ASN A 55 0.99 -9.71 3.46
C ASN A 55 2.21 -8.87 3.01
N MET A 56 2.04 -7.55 2.92
CA MET A 56 3.11 -6.58 2.66
C MET A 56 4.00 -6.44 3.89
N VAL A 57 5.27 -6.10 3.66
CA VAL A 57 6.26 -5.95 4.74
C VAL A 57 6.08 -4.63 5.51
N CYS A 58 5.71 -3.55 4.82
CA CYS A 58 5.48 -2.24 5.43
C CYS A 58 3.98 -2.08 5.73
N GLY A 59 3.63 -1.87 7.00
CA GLY A 59 2.27 -1.57 7.42
C GLY A 59 1.67 -0.33 6.73
N LEU A 60 2.48 0.69 6.42
CA LEU A 60 2.01 1.86 5.65
C LEU A 60 1.50 1.47 4.25
N THR A 61 2.17 0.52 3.61
CA THR A 61 1.74 0.00 2.30
C THR A 61 0.49 -0.84 2.43
N THR A 62 0.40 -1.66 3.48
CA THR A 62 -0.83 -2.41 3.81
C THR A 62 -2.00 -1.44 3.99
N ASP A 63 -1.86 -0.43 4.84
CA ASP A 63 -2.89 0.57 5.12
C ASP A 63 -3.30 1.34 3.86
N PHE A 64 -2.33 1.72 3.03
CA PHE A 64 -2.63 2.40 1.77
C PHE A 64 -3.43 1.50 0.83
N VAL A 65 -3.02 0.25 0.64
CA VAL A 65 -3.76 -0.70 -0.20
C VAL A 65 -5.16 -0.97 0.36
N LYS A 66 -5.30 -1.12 1.69
CA LYS A 66 -6.61 -1.23 2.35
C LYS A 66 -7.51 -0.04 2.00
N SER A 67 -6.97 1.19 2.01
CA SER A 67 -7.72 2.39 1.64
C SER A 67 -8.21 2.40 0.18
N LEU A 68 -7.55 1.64 -0.71
CA LEU A 68 -7.98 1.51 -2.11
C LEU A 68 -9.10 0.48 -2.32
N LEU A 69 -9.36 -0.38 -1.33
CA LEU A 69 -10.27 -1.53 -1.41
C LEU A 69 -11.50 -1.37 -0.52
N ILE A 70 -11.32 -0.91 0.72
CA ILE A 70 -12.40 -0.82 1.70
C ILE A 70 -13.49 0.13 1.19
N GLY A 71 -14.74 -0.32 1.30
CA GLY A 71 -15.93 0.41 0.88
C GLY A 71 -16.37 0.19 -0.56
N TYR A 72 -15.53 -0.42 -1.42
CA TYR A 72 -15.90 -0.87 -2.76
C TYR A 72 -16.62 -2.23 -2.71
N SER A 73 -17.46 -2.52 -3.71
CA SER A 73 -18.09 -3.83 -3.87
C SER A 73 -17.20 -4.79 -4.68
N ILE A 74 -16.86 -5.95 -4.11
CA ILE A 74 -16.11 -7.00 -4.83
C ILE A 74 -16.89 -7.58 -6.02
N PHE A 75 -18.22 -7.46 -6.01
CA PHE A 75 -19.07 -7.94 -7.10
C PHE A 75 -19.12 -6.98 -8.29
N THR A 76 -19.11 -5.66 -8.04
CA THR A 76 -19.41 -4.67 -9.10
C THR A 76 -18.33 -3.64 -9.34
N ASP A 77 -17.46 -3.38 -8.36
CA ASP A 77 -16.40 -2.38 -8.47
C ASP A 77 -15.02 -2.99 -8.74
N LEU A 78 -14.94 -4.29 -9.07
CA LEU A 78 -13.65 -4.95 -9.37
C LEU A 78 -12.81 -4.21 -10.43
N PRO A 79 -13.37 -3.70 -11.56
CA PRO A 79 -12.61 -2.89 -12.51
C PRO A 79 -12.10 -1.58 -11.91
N LYS A 80 -12.92 -0.89 -11.10
CA LYS A 80 -12.55 0.36 -10.43
C LYS A 80 -11.45 0.17 -9.40
N MET A 81 -11.52 -0.90 -8.59
CA MET A 81 -10.47 -1.24 -7.64
C MET A 81 -9.15 -1.56 -8.36
N ALA A 82 -9.21 -2.33 -9.45
CA ALA A 82 -8.04 -2.65 -10.26
C ALA A 82 -7.41 -1.38 -10.88
N GLU A 83 -8.23 -0.47 -11.37
CA GLU A 83 -7.79 0.83 -11.87
C GLU A 83 -7.19 1.70 -10.77
N ASN A 84 -7.83 1.78 -9.59
CA ASN A 84 -7.38 2.54 -8.45
C ASN A 84 -5.99 2.07 -7.97
N ILE A 85 -5.78 0.76 -7.85
CA ILE A 85 -4.45 0.18 -7.58
C ILE A 85 -3.47 0.53 -8.70
N SER A 86 -3.91 0.43 -9.96
CA SER A 86 -3.03 0.65 -11.10
C SER A 86 -2.53 2.10 -11.19
N LYS A 87 -3.40 3.05 -10.86
CA LYS A 87 -3.14 4.49 -10.87
C LYS A 87 -2.43 4.98 -9.61
N ASN A 88 -2.84 4.52 -8.43
CA ASN A 88 -2.44 5.15 -7.17
C ASN A 88 -1.41 4.36 -6.35
N TYR A 89 -0.96 3.19 -6.83
CA TYR A 89 0.12 2.43 -6.20
C TYR A 89 1.31 2.18 -7.14
N CYS A 90 2.37 2.97 -6.97
CA CYS A 90 3.62 2.91 -7.70
C CYS A 90 4.65 1.98 -7.02
N GLY A 91 4.27 0.71 -6.84
CA GLY A 91 5.16 -0.34 -6.33
C GLY A 91 5.25 -1.56 -7.24
N LEU A 92 6.26 -2.42 -7.04
CA LEU A 92 6.46 -3.63 -7.85
C LEU A 92 5.30 -4.63 -7.72
N SER A 93 4.62 -4.64 -6.57
CA SER A 93 3.46 -5.52 -6.32
C SER A 93 2.20 -5.10 -7.07
N ARG A 94 2.19 -3.99 -7.82
CA ARG A 94 0.98 -3.42 -8.42
C ARG A 94 0.20 -4.43 -9.26
N LYS A 95 0.88 -5.13 -10.18
CA LYS A 95 0.22 -6.15 -11.01
C LYS A 95 -0.25 -7.35 -10.19
N ALA A 96 0.55 -7.78 -9.22
CA ALA A 96 0.20 -8.90 -8.34
C ALA A 96 -1.03 -8.59 -7.48
N LEU A 97 -1.16 -7.36 -6.96
CA LEU A 97 -2.35 -6.91 -6.23
C LEU A 97 -3.62 -7.00 -7.09
N VAL A 98 -3.54 -6.55 -8.35
CA VAL A 98 -4.66 -6.66 -9.30
C VAL A 98 -5.02 -8.12 -9.57
N VAL A 99 -4.03 -9.01 -9.64
CA VAL A 99 -4.28 -10.45 -9.78
C VAL A 99 -4.91 -11.03 -8.52
N CYS A 100 -4.46 -10.65 -7.32
CA CYS A 100 -5.04 -11.09 -6.05
C CYS A 100 -6.53 -10.76 -5.97
N ILE A 101 -6.94 -9.52 -6.25
CA ILE A 101 -8.36 -9.14 -6.17
C ILE A 101 -9.21 -9.89 -7.20
N LYS A 102 -8.68 -10.15 -8.40
CA LYS A 102 -9.36 -10.93 -9.43
C LYS A 102 -9.48 -12.41 -9.03
N ASN A 103 -8.44 -12.97 -8.44
CA ASN A 103 -8.47 -14.33 -7.92
C ASN A 103 -9.45 -14.47 -6.73
N ALA A 104 -9.50 -13.47 -5.83
CA ALA A 104 -10.49 -13.44 -4.76
C ALA A 104 -11.93 -13.47 -5.32
N PHE A 105 -12.22 -12.66 -6.35
CA PHE A 105 -13.53 -12.69 -7.02
C PHE A 105 -13.84 -14.05 -7.68
N ALA A 106 -12.86 -14.66 -8.34
CA ALA A 106 -13.01 -16.00 -8.92
C ALA A 106 -13.36 -17.04 -7.84
N ASN A 107 -12.64 -17.03 -6.71
CA ASN A 107 -12.90 -17.91 -5.57
C ASN A 107 -14.32 -17.72 -5.00
N ILE A 108 -14.82 -16.48 -4.95
CA ILE A 108 -16.22 -16.23 -4.52
C ILE A 108 -17.22 -16.84 -5.52
N SER A 109 -16.99 -16.67 -6.82
CA SER A 109 -17.88 -17.22 -7.86
C SER A 109 -17.97 -18.74 -7.81
N GLU A 110 -16.90 -19.42 -7.41
CA GLU A 110 -16.87 -20.88 -7.23
C GLU A 110 -17.56 -21.33 -5.93
N LEU A 111 -17.29 -20.63 -4.82
CA LEU A 111 -17.76 -21.04 -3.49
C LEU A 111 -19.18 -20.58 -3.16
N VAL A 112 -19.63 -19.46 -3.73
CA VAL A 112 -20.95 -18.86 -3.49
C VAL A 112 -21.52 -18.24 -4.78
N PRO A 113 -21.93 -19.06 -5.77
CA PRO A 113 -22.40 -18.57 -7.08
C PRO A 113 -23.59 -17.61 -6.98
N GLU A 114 -24.47 -17.84 -6.00
CA GLU A 114 -25.65 -16.99 -5.74
C GLU A 114 -25.30 -15.58 -5.26
N ALA A 115 -24.13 -15.38 -4.65
CA ALA A 115 -23.68 -14.06 -4.19
C ALA A 115 -23.06 -13.26 -5.35
N ALA A 116 -22.30 -13.93 -6.22
CA ALA A 116 -21.65 -13.30 -7.37
C ALA A 116 -22.62 -12.76 -8.44
N ASN A 117 -23.83 -13.35 -8.54
CA ASN A 117 -24.84 -12.99 -9.54
C ASN A 117 -25.87 -11.95 -9.06
N ARG A 118 -25.72 -11.37 -7.85
CA ARG A 118 -26.68 -10.40 -7.32
C ARG A 118 -26.41 -8.98 -7.86
N PRO A 119 -27.43 -8.24 -8.31
CA PRO A 119 -27.27 -6.87 -8.75
C PRO A 119 -26.85 -5.95 -7.58
N ALA A 120 -26.01 -4.96 -7.86
CA ALA A 120 -25.55 -4.00 -6.86
C ALA A 120 -26.73 -3.27 -6.19
N SER A 121 -26.71 -3.21 -4.85
CA SER A 121 -27.55 -2.26 -4.12
C SER A 121 -27.05 -0.83 -4.37
N VAL A 122 -27.93 0.04 -4.88
CA VAL A 122 -27.63 1.40 -5.36
C VAL A 122 -27.28 2.40 -4.24
N GLN A 123 -27.41 2.03 -2.97
CA GLN A 123 -27.15 2.95 -1.86
C GLN A 123 -25.82 2.63 -1.17
N LYS A 124 -24.91 3.61 -1.10
CA LYS A 124 -23.84 3.62 -0.08
C LYS A 124 -24.53 3.75 1.28
N PRO A 125 -24.57 2.72 2.14
CA PRO A 125 -25.00 2.93 3.51
C PRO A 125 -23.97 3.85 4.16
N ARG A 126 -24.42 4.92 4.81
CA ARG A 126 -23.57 5.69 5.74
C ARG A 126 -22.96 4.67 6.70
N LEU A 127 -21.63 4.58 6.72
CA LEU A 127 -20.91 3.81 7.72
C LEU A 127 -21.27 4.39 9.10
N SER A 128 -22.14 3.72 9.84
CA SER A 128 -22.25 3.87 11.29
C SER A 128 -21.45 2.75 11.94
N PHE A 129 -20.16 2.69 11.63
CA PHE A 129 -19.20 1.91 12.41
C PHE A 129 -18.44 2.89 13.30
N GLN A 130 -18.79 2.91 14.58
CA GLN A 130 -17.99 3.63 15.59
C GLN A 130 -16.71 2.83 15.83
N GLN A 131 -15.66 3.28 15.16
CA GLN A 131 -14.31 2.75 15.29
C GLN A 131 -13.63 3.45 16.47
N GLU A 132 -13.84 2.95 17.69
CA GLU A 132 -12.97 3.29 18.81
C GLU A 132 -11.75 2.36 18.79
N GLY A 133 -10.64 2.84 18.21
CA GLY A 133 -9.30 2.31 18.55
C GLY A 133 -8.44 1.73 17.43
N SER A 134 -8.90 1.63 16.19
CA SER A 134 -8.00 1.40 15.05
C SER A 134 -7.97 2.65 14.17
N SER A 135 -6.88 3.39 14.24
CA SER A 135 -6.63 4.52 13.34
C SER A 135 -6.44 3.98 11.93
N LEU A 136 -7.52 3.70 11.20
CA LEU A 136 -7.43 3.52 9.75
C LEU A 136 -6.95 4.87 9.21
N HIS A 137 -5.66 4.94 8.85
CA HIS A 137 -5.12 6.11 8.19
C HIS A 137 -5.94 6.33 6.92
N THR A 138 -6.85 7.32 6.95
CA THR A 138 -7.63 7.67 5.78
C THR A 138 -6.74 8.55 4.93
N PHE A 139 -6.20 7.97 3.86
CA PHE A 139 -5.41 8.72 2.89
C PHE A 139 -6.35 9.52 1.99
N PRO A 140 -6.14 10.84 1.82
CA PRO A 140 -6.91 11.63 0.86
C PRO A 140 -6.80 11.06 -0.55
N GLN A 141 -7.84 11.23 -1.38
CA GLN A 141 -7.81 10.80 -2.79
C GLN A 141 -6.75 11.54 -3.62
N SER A 142 -6.28 12.69 -3.14
CA SER A 142 -5.15 13.44 -3.69
C SER A 142 -3.78 12.84 -3.34
N THR A 143 -3.71 11.59 -2.89
CA THR A 143 -2.45 10.93 -2.54
C THR A 143 -2.16 9.68 -3.37
N ILE A 144 -0.88 9.42 -3.56
CA ILE A 144 -0.34 8.25 -4.24
C ILE A 144 0.69 7.56 -3.35
N CYS A 145 0.72 6.23 -3.36
CA CYS A 145 1.79 5.48 -2.71
C CYS A 145 2.90 5.16 -3.71
N VAL A 146 4.12 5.54 -3.39
CA VAL A 146 5.32 5.27 -4.19
C VAL A 146 6.27 4.41 -3.38
N VAL A 147 6.76 3.30 -3.94
CA VAL A 147 7.70 2.41 -3.25
C VAL A 147 9.05 2.50 -3.94
N GLY A 148 10.03 3.09 -3.26
CA GLY A 148 11.43 3.15 -3.68
C GLY A 148 12.21 1.94 -3.17
N LEU A 149 13.16 1.44 -3.96
CA LEU A 149 13.89 0.20 -3.70
C LEU A 149 15.40 0.41 -3.84
N SER A 150 16.17 -0.26 -2.99
CA SER A 150 17.62 -0.40 -3.13
C SER A 150 18.03 -1.84 -2.85
N LYS A 151 18.66 -2.49 -3.83
CA LYS A 151 19.40 -3.73 -3.61
C LYS A 151 20.67 -3.39 -2.85
N THR A 152 20.95 -4.09 -1.76
CA THR A 152 22.14 -3.84 -0.95
C THR A 152 23.05 -5.05 -0.97
N ASN A 153 24.29 -4.88 -1.42
CA ASN A 153 25.32 -5.93 -1.34
C ASN A 153 26.02 -5.94 0.05
N SER A 154 25.59 -5.10 0.98
CA SER A 154 26.23 -4.93 2.29
C SER A 154 25.66 -5.90 3.33
N LYS A 155 26.54 -6.52 4.13
CA LYS A 155 26.21 -7.27 5.34
C LYS A 155 25.82 -6.32 6.51
N ASN A 156 24.89 -5.39 6.30
CA ASN A 156 24.39 -4.52 7.37
C ASN A 156 23.30 -5.29 8.15
N PRO A 157 23.26 -5.28 9.50
CA PRO A 157 22.19 -5.92 10.27
C PRO A 157 20.77 -5.53 9.85
N ILE A 158 20.59 -4.32 9.31
CA ILE A 158 19.31 -3.84 8.75
C ILE A 158 18.90 -4.63 7.49
N THR A 159 19.87 -5.05 6.68
CA THR A 159 19.69 -5.76 5.40
C THR A 159 19.94 -7.27 5.54
N MET A 160 20.41 -7.75 6.71
CA MET A 160 20.75 -9.15 6.93
C MET A 160 19.58 -10.13 6.76
N HIS A 161 18.35 -9.68 7.00
CA HIS A 161 17.15 -10.51 6.80
C HIS A 161 16.40 -10.20 5.49
N HIS A 162 16.78 -9.13 4.79
CA HIS A 162 16.16 -8.67 3.57
C HIS A 162 17.27 -8.13 2.66
N GLU A 163 17.65 -8.87 1.60
CA GLU A 163 18.65 -8.46 0.59
C GLU A 163 18.30 -7.11 -0.11
N ILE A 164 17.11 -6.55 0.20
CA ILE A 164 16.52 -5.35 -0.37
C ILE A 164 16.01 -4.45 0.76
N LEU A 165 16.46 -3.20 0.78
CA LEU A 165 15.87 -2.11 1.56
C LEU A 165 14.86 -1.37 0.67
N PHE A 166 13.73 -0.96 1.23
CA PHE A 166 12.73 -0.13 0.54
C PHE A 166 12.06 0.86 1.49
N GLY A 167 11.63 1.96 0.89
CA GLY A 167 10.82 3.00 1.51
C GLY A 167 9.48 3.10 0.80
N SER A 168 8.40 3.10 1.57
CA SER A 168 7.04 3.32 1.10
C SER A 168 6.66 4.74 1.46
N PHE A 169 6.31 5.55 0.46
CA PHE A 169 6.02 6.97 0.59
C PHE A 169 4.58 7.22 0.20
N VAL A 170 3.81 7.91 1.04
CA VAL A 170 2.51 8.48 0.66
C VAL A 170 2.74 9.93 0.30
N VAL A 171 2.41 10.29 -0.93
CA VAL A 171 2.74 11.58 -1.53
C VAL A 171 1.48 12.27 -2.03
N GLU A 172 1.32 13.55 -1.72
CA GLU A 172 0.26 14.37 -2.32
C GLU A 172 0.56 14.65 -3.79
N THR A 173 -0.40 14.39 -4.67
CA THR A 173 -0.21 14.36 -6.12
C THR A 173 0.02 15.73 -6.75
N GLU A 174 -0.52 16.79 -6.16
CA GLU A 174 -0.39 18.15 -6.68
C GLU A 174 0.94 18.78 -6.28
N SER A 175 1.29 18.71 -4.98
CA SER A 175 2.48 19.36 -4.43
C SER A 175 3.73 18.49 -4.46
N GLY A 176 3.58 17.16 -4.60
CA GLY A 176 4.66 16.19 -4.46
C GLY A 176 5.10 15.99 -3.01
N LYS A 177 4.37 16.54 -2.04
CA LYS A 177 4.71 16.53 -0.61
C LYS A 177 4.54 15.14 0.00
N ILE A 178 5.55 14.69 0.74
CA ILE A 178 5.51 13.45 1.51
C ILE A 178 4.62 13.66 2.73
N VAL A 179 3.49 12.94 2.77
CA VAL A 179 2.54 12.93 3.88
C VAL A 179 2.97 11.92 4.94
N ASP A 180 3.45 10.76 4.51
CA ASP A 180 3.97 9.72 5.39
C ASP A 180 5.03 8.87 4.68
N VAL A 181 5.91 8.24 5.45
CA VAL A 181 6.92 7.33 4.94
C VAL A 181 7.27 6.24 5.95
N GLN A 182 7.48 5.03 5.44
CA GLN A 182 7.95 3.89 6.23
C GLN A 182 9.00 3.08 5.47
N PHE A 183 10.09 2.76 6.16
CA PHE A 183 11.13 1.84 5.69
C PHE A 183 10.99 0.47 6.34
N ASN A 184 11.37 -0.59 5.63
CA ASN A 184 11.35 -1.99 6.11
C ASN A 184 12.50 -2.33 7.08
N THR A 185 12.83 -1.43 7.99
CA THR A 185 13.92 -1.60 8.96
C THR A 185 13.46 -2.44 10.15
N ILE A 186 14.33 -3.32 10.65
CA ILE A 186 14.07 -4.13 11.86
C ILE A 186 13.75 -3.24 13.07
N CYS A 187 14.60 -2.24 13.31
CA CYS A 187 14.42 -1.31 14.41
C CYS A 187 13.41 -0.22 14.01
N ARG A 188 12.25 -0.22 14.66
CA ARG A 188 11.20 0.80 14.42
C ARG A 188 11.71 2.23 14.53
N ILE A 189 12.63 2.50 15.45
CA ILE A 189 13.21 3.84 15.65
C ILE A 189 13.97 4.33 14.41
N THR A 190 14.58 3.44 13.63
CA THR A 190 15.27 3.78 12.38
C THR A 190 14.29 4.31 11.34
N SER A 191 13.18 3.59 11.12
CA SER A 191 12.10 4.03 10.22
C SER A 191 11.51 5.37 10.66
N LEU A 192 11.27 5.56 11.96
CA LEU A 192 10.75 6.82 12.51
C LEU A 192 11.72 7.99 12.33
N PHE A 193 13.02 7.76 12.53
CA PHE A 193 14.04 8.79 12.35
C PHE A 193 14.16 9.23 10.88
N LEU A 194 14.15 8.27 9.95
CA LEU A 194 14.09 8.56 8.52
C LEU A 194 12.81 9.33 8.16
N SER A 195 11.66 8.91 8.71
CA SER A 195 10.38 9.60 8.51
C SER A 195 10.41 11.05 8.97
N GLN A 196 10.94 11.32 10.17
CA GLN A 196 11.09 12.67 10.69
C GLN A 196 11.91 13.59 9.78
N MET A 197 12.89 13.05 9.03
CA MET A 197 13.71 13.86 8.12
C MET A 197 13.02 14.21 6.81
N LEU A 198 12.08 13.37 6.37
CA LEU A 198 11.54 13.35 5.01
C LEU A 198 10.11 13.87 4.92
N VAL A 199 9.26 13.59 5.92
CA VAL A 199 7.86 14.04 5.94
C VAL A 199 7.81 15.57 5.86
N GLY A 200 6.91 16.06 5.00
CA GLY A 200 6.72 17.47 4.74
C GLY A 200 7.56 18.05 3.60
N LEU A 201 8.60 17.35 3.13
CA LEU A 201 9.37 17.72 1.95
C LEU A 201 8.68 17.22 0.66
N SER A 202 8.95 17.87 -0.47
CA SER A 202 8.38 17.52 -1.77
C SER A 202 9.37 16.79 -2.68
N PHE A 203 8.92 15.70 -3.31
CA PHE A 203 9.67 15.03 -4.37
C PHE A 203 9.87 15.90 -5.61
N TYR A 204 9.08 16.96 -5.80
CA TYR A 204 9.20 17.86 -6.96
C TYR A 204 10.25 18.95 -6.77
N THR A 205 10.56 19.34 -5.53
CA THR A 205 11.45 20.48 -5.25
C THR A 205 12.61 20.15 -4.33
N ASP A 206 12.47 19.14 -3.46
CA ASP A 206 13.34 18.98 -2.28
C ASP A 206 14.16 17.69 -2.31
N LEU A 207 14.27 16.99 -3.44
CA LEU A 207 14.99 15.71 -3.53
C LEU A 207 16.47 15.83 -3.11
N ASP A 208 17.12 16.94 -3.46
CA ASP A 208 18.50 17.24 -3.04
C ASP A 208 18.58 17.54 -1.54
N GLU A 209 17.62 18.27 -0.98
CA GLU A 209 17.53 18.54 0.46
C GLU A 209 17.28 17.26 1.27
N MET A 210 16.40 16.37 0.80
CA MET A 210 16.21 15.04 1.39
C MET A 210 17.52 14.26 1.41
N SER A 211 18.24 14.23 0.28
CA SER A 211 19.52 13.53 0.14
C SER A 211 20.58 14.09 1.09
N ARG A 212 20.64 15.43 1.21
CA ARG A 212 21.55 16.13 2.11
C ARG A 212 21.23 15.84 3.59
N ARG A 213 19.96 15.84 3.99
CA ARG A 213 19.54 15.49 5.37
C ARG A 213 19.94 14.08 5.73
N VAL A 214 19.66 13.11 4.85
CA VAL A 214 20.04 11.71 5.04
C VAL A 214 21.56 11.59 5.16
N GLN A 215 22.32 12.19 4.25
CA GLN A 215 23.79 12.14 4.29
C GLN A 215 24.38 12.72 5.58
N LYS A 216 23.83 13.84 6.07
CA LYS A 216 24.37 14.56 7.22
C LYS A 216 23.97 13.95 8.56
N ARG A 217 22.77 13.35 8.65
CA ARG A 217 22.15 12.96 9.94
C ARG A 217 21.98 11.46 10.11
N TYR A 218 22.01 10.67 9.04
CA TYR A 218 21.89 9.22 9.09
C TYR A 218 23.24 8.58 8.79
N LEU A 219 24.00 8.32 9.87
CA LEU A 219 25.40 7.86 9.81
C LEU A 219 25.54 6.33 9.72
N ASP A 220 24.44 5.61 9.48
CA ASP A 220 24.46 4.17 9.33
C ASP A 220 24.97 3.75 7.93
N GLY A 221 25.55 2.56 7.82
CA GLY A 221 26.09 2.03 6.55
C GLY A 221 25.04 1.88 5.44
N SER A 222 23.74 1.88 5.76
CA SER A 222 22.64 1.89 4.80
C SER A 222 22.29 3.27 4.23
N CYS A 223 23.02 4.34 4.61
CA CYS A 223 22.78 5.70 4.13
C CYS A 223 22.73 5.82 2.60
N ARG A 224 23.65 5.15 1.89
CA ARG A 224 23.64 5.13 0.42
C ARG A 224 22.40 4.43 -0.14
N ALA A 225 21.93 3.37 0.51
CA ALA A 225 20.72 2.66 0.10
C ALA A 225 19.47 3.55 0.24
N VAL A 226 19.37 4.32 1.32
CA VAL A 226 18.28 5.31 1.49
C VAL A 226 18.31 6.36 0.39
N GLN A 227 19.48 6.86 0.00
CA GLN A 227 19.59 7.80 -1.14
C GLN A 227 19.13 7.18 -2.47
N VAL A 228 19.46 5.91 -2.72
CA VAL A 228 18.99 5.19 -3.92
C VAL A 228 17.47 5.03 -3.89
N ILE A 229 16.88 4.70 -2.74
CA ILE A 229 15.42 4.61 -2.55
C ILE A 229 14.75 5.93 -2.87
N LEU A 230 15.29 7.07 -2.40
CA LEU A 230 14.72 8.39 -2.68
C LEU A 230 14.73 8.71 -4.19
N LYS A 231 15.85 8.42 -4.88
CA LYS A 231 15.95 8.62 -6.33
C LYS A 231 15.00 7.72 -7.11
N ASP A 232 14.92 6.44 -6.76
CA ASP A 232 14.01 5.49 -7.39
C ASP A 232 12.54 5.89 -7.19
N ALA A 233 12.16 6.32 -5.99
CA ALA A 233 10.82 6.84 -5.71
C ALA A 233 10.52 8.13 -6.51
N GLY A 234 11.45 9.09 -6.55
CA GLY A 234 11.32 10.31 -7.35
C GLY A 234 11.07 10.01 -8.83
N ASN A 235 11.89 9.15 -9.44
CA ASN A 235 11.75 8.74 -10.83
C ASN A 235 10.38 8.06 -11.11
N LYS A 236 9.90 7.22 -10.19
CA LYS A 236 8.59 6.57 -10.32
C LYS A 236 7.45 7.59 -10.28
N LEU A 237 7.54 8.57 -9.39
CA LEU A 237 6.54 9.63 -9.27
C LEU A 237 6.52 10.55 -10.50
N GLU A 238 7.69 10.91 -11.03
CA GLU A 238 7.79 11.70 -12.27
C GLU A 238 7.19 10.96 -13.48
N ASN A 239 7.52 9.68 -13.64
CA ASN A 239 6.94 8.84 -14.70
C ASN A 239 5.42 8.74 -14.59
N TRP A 240 4.91 8.58 -13.37
CA TRP A 240 3.47 8.58 -13.11
C TRP A 240 2.84 9.92 -13.48
N ARG A 241 3.44 11.04 -13.06
CA ARG A 241 2.95 12.40 -13.33
C ARG A 241 2.91 12.69 -14.83
N ALA A 242 3.94 12.30 -15.56
CA ALA A 242 4.01 12.43 -17.02
C ALA A 242 2.93 11.59 -17.71
N GLY A 243 2.62 10.40 -17.21
CA GLY A 243 1.50 9.58 -17.69
C GLY A 243 0.14 10.21 -17.41
N ALA A 244 -0.09 10.69 -16.18
CA ALA A 244 -1.34 11.34 -15.78
C ALA A 244 -1.60 12.65 -16.55
N ALA A 245 -0.55 13.39 -16.93
CA ALA A 245 -0.67 14.58 -17.77
C ALA A 245 -1.12 14.26 -19.20
N LYS A 246 -0.73 13.10 -19.75
CA LYS A 246 -1.15 12.65 -21.09
C LYS A 246 -2.62 12.24 -21.14
N GLU A 247 -3.17 11.68 -20.04
CA GLU A 247 -4.60 11.35 -19.92
C GLU A 247 -5.50 12.60 -19.74
N LYS A 248 -4.91 13.75 -19.41
CA LYS A 248 -5.60 15.04 -19.24
C LYS A 248 -5.44 16.01 -20.43
N GLY A 249 -4.73 15.59 -21.49
CA GLY A 249 -4.64 16.33 -22.77
C GLY A 249 -5.86 16.06 -23.67
N PRO A 250 -6.18 16.96 -24.61
CA PRO A 250 -7.53 17.19 -25.14
C PRO A 250 -8.22 15.98 -25.77
#